data_AF-A0A7S2ESU0-F1
#
_entry.id   AF-A0A7S2ESU0-F1
#
_cell.length_a   1.000
_cell.length_b   1.000
_cell.length_c   1.000
_cell.angle_alpha   90.00
_cell.angle_beta   90.00
_cell.angle_gamma   90.00
#
_symmetry.space_group_name_H-M   'P 1'
#
loop_
_entity.id
_entity.type
_entity.pdbx_description
1 polymer ?
#
loop_
_entity_poly.entity_id
_entity_poly.type
_entity_poly.pdbx_seq_one_letter_code
_entity_poly.pdbx_strand_id
1 'polypeptide(L)'
;AVEDSIHFFYLNDLIGFLGGGGGVEEATETATTPTVRFAIFNVAEAWVFSFLPALLSDRRRLPVPAVLFAWLGGLGLTNAFLMPYLALREALASRGEEDESNEARKGGKNPLLGFLFGTTASAVAAYAVVSSLSAPSEQWTEFSELARSDRTYMAFCVDLVLFSVVQPLIIRRAECLEEKDDLPGLYNVPFIGMLAWLLGV
;
A
#
# COMPACT_ATOMS: atom_id res chain seq x y z
N ALA A 1 -0.64 -13.32 12.58
CA ALA A 1 0.11 -12.05 12.50
C ALA A 1 1.61 -12.25 12.24
N VAL A 2 2.40 -12.81 13.18
CA VAL A 2 3.84 -13.04 12.96
C VAL A 2 4.09 -14.08 11.85
N GLU A 3 3.30 -15.15 11.82
CA GLU A 3 3.39 -16.19 10.78
C GLU A 3 3.02 -15.67 9.37
N ASP A 4 2.06 -14.74 9.27
CA ASP A 4 1.64 -14.18 7.98
C ASP A 4 2.70 -13.26 7.37
N SER A 5 3.49 -12.57 8.21
CA SER A 5 4.56 -11.67 7.77
C SER A 5 5.73 -12.38 7.08
N ILE A 6 5.86 -13.70 7.25
CA ILE A 6 6.88 -14.52 6.57
C ILE A 6 6.56 -14.65 5.06
N HIS A 7 5.29 -14.47 4.68
CA HIS A 7 4.82 -14.48 3.28
C HIS A 7 4.78 -13.09 2.66
N PHE A 8 5.48 -12.10 3.24
CA PHE A 8 5.58 -10.74 2.73
C PHE A 8 5.95 -10.72 1.24
N PHE A 9 5.13 -10.07 0.42
CA PHE A 9 5.31 -9.92 -1.03
C PHE A 9 5.50 -11.25 -1.78
N TYR A 10 5.08 -12.39 -1.21
CA TYR A 10 5.33 -13.72 -1.74
C TYR A 10 6.83 -14.01 -1.98
N LEU A 11 7.73 -13.37 -1.23
CA LEU A 11 9.17 -13.54 -1.40
C LEU A 11 9.59 -15.00 -1.17
N ASN A 12 8.95 -15.70 -0.24
CA ASN A 12 9.23 -17.10 0.01
C ASN A 12 8.88 -17.99 -1.20
N ASP A 13 7.72 -17.74 -1.81
CA ASP A 13 7.27 -18.46 -3.01
C ASP A 13 8.24 -18.21 -4.19
N LEU A 14 8.71 -16.97 -4.34
CA LEU A 14 9.67 -16.58 -5.38
C LEU A 14 11.06 -17.21 -5.17
N ILE A 15 11.56 -17.22 -3.92
CA ILE A 15 12.84 -17.86 -3.58
C ILE A 15 12.75 -19.37 -3.82
N GLY A 16 11.65 -20.01 -3.44
CA GLY A 16 11.38 -21.42 -3.74
C GLY A 16 11.37 -21.72 -5.24
N PHE A 17 10.78 -20.82 -6.05
CA PHE A 17 10.74 -20.94 -7.51
C PHE A 17 12.11 -20.75 -8.18
N LEU A 18 12.91 -19.76 -7.74
CA LEU A 18 14.21 -19.42 -8.33
C LEU A 18 15.36 -20.32 -7.86
N GLY A 19 15.23 -20.95 -6.67
CA GLY A 19 16.30 -21.72 -6.03
C GLY A 19 16.60 -23.10 -6.65
N GLY A 20 15.81 -23.58 -7.61
CA GLY A 20 16.17 -24.72 -8.47
C GLY A 20 16.41 -26.09 -7.80
N GLY A 21 16.25 -26.25 -6.48
CA GLY A 21 16.51 -27.53 -5.83
C GLY A 21 15.99 -27.65 -4.39
N GLY A 22 15.18 -28.70 -4.15
CA GLY A 22 15.32 -29.51 -2.94
C GLY A 22 14.85 -28.94 -1.61
N GLY A 23 13.84 -28.08 -1.59
CA GLY A 23 13.06 -27.76 -0.38
C GLY A 23 11.68 -28.42 -0.38
N VAL A 24 11.53 -29.58 -1.03
CA VAL A 24 10.25 -30.31 -1.21
C VAL A 24 10.03 -31.35 -0.10
N GLU A 25 10.58 -31.13 1.10
CA GLU A 25 10.20 -31.93 2.28
C GLU A 25 9.63 -31.09 3.44
N GLU A 26 9.82 -29.77 3.45
CA GLU A 26 9.13 -28.87 4.40
C GLU A 26 8.10 -27.95 3.73
N ALA A 27 8.14 -27.81 2.40
CA ALA A 27 7.12 -27.10 1.60
C ALA A 27 5.98 -28.02 1.10
N THR A 28 5.96 -29.29 1.52
CA THR A 28 5.12 -30.34 0.93
C THR A 28 3.77 -30.54 1.61
N GLU A 29 3.47 -29.82 2.69
CA GLU A 29 2.09 -29.70 3.19
C GLU A 29 1.37 -28.43 2.71
N THR A 30 2.09 -27.48 2.09
CA THR A 30 1.58 -26.14 1.76
C THR A 30 1.76 -25.73 0.30
N ALA A 31 1.73 -26.68 -0.63
CA ALA A 31 1.35 -26.39 -2.03
C ALA A 31 -0.16 -26.11 -2.16
N THR A 32 -0.73 -25.45 -1.16
CA THR A 32 -2.07 -24.90 -1.18
C THR A 32 -1.97 -23.53 -1.82
N THR A 33 -2.83 -23.26 -2.80
CA THR A 33 -3.15 -21.90 -3.28
C THR A 33 -3.04 -20.91 -2.13
N PRO A 34 -2.30 -19.78 -2.29
CA PRO A 34 -2.14 -18.82 -1.22
C PRO A 34 -3.49 -18.53 -0.56
N THR A 35 -3.58 -18.77 0.74
CA THR A 35 -4.85 -18.65 1.44
C THR A 35 -5.42 -17.25 1.25
N VAL A 36 -6.75 -17.12 1.19
CA VAL A 36 -7.44 -15.82 1.02
C VAL A 36 -6.91 -14.76 1.99
N ARG A 37 -6.60 -15.15 3.24
CA ARG A 37 -5.99 -14.24 4.23
C ARG A 37 -4.65 -13.65 3.76
N PHE A 38 -3.77 -14.45 3.17
CA PHE A 38 -2.46 -14.00 2.70
C PHE A 38 -2.59 -13.12 1.46
N ALA A 39 -3.54 -13.44 0.59
CA ALA A 39 -3.80 -12.63 -0.58
C ALA A 39 -4.34 -11.24 -0.23
N ILE A 40 -5.32 -11.15 0.66
CA ILE A 40 -5.85 -9.87 1.13
C ILE A 40 -4.77 -9.06 1.85
N PHE A 41 -3.94 -9.72 2.66
CA PHE A 41 -2.80 -9.08 3.32
C PHE A 41 -1.81 -8.49 2.31
N ASN A 42 -1.36 -9.27 1.33
CA ASN A 42 -0.43 -8.80 0.30
C ASN A 42 -1.02 -7.69 -0.58
N VAL A 43 -2.34 -7.67 -0.82
CA VAL A 43 -3.02 -6.55 -1.49
C VAL A 43 -2.94 -5.28 -0.64
N ALA A 44 -3.22 -5.37 0.66
CA ALA A 44 -3.13 -4.23 1.57
C ALA A 44 -1.70 -3.67 1.61
N GLU A 45 -0.69 -4.54 1.71
CA GLU A 45 0.71 -4.13 1.70
C GLU A 45 1.13 -3.51 0.37
N ALA A 46 0.75 -4.11 -0.76
CA ALA A 46 1.01 -3.55 -2.09
C ALA A 46 0.38 -2.15 -2.25
N TRP A 47 -0.79 -1.93 -1.66
CA TRP A 47 -1.47 -0.65 -1.65
C TRP A 47 -0.70 0.40 -0.84
N VAL A 48 -0.31 0.11 0.40
CA VAL A 48 0.48 1.06 1.21
C VAL A 48 1.86 1.29 0.60
N PHE A 49 2.48 0.24 0.07
CA PHE A 49 3.75 0.34 -0.66
C PHE A 49 3.65 1.35 -1.80
N SER A 50 2.54 1.31 -2.56
CA SER A 50 2.26 2.23 -3.67
C SER A 50 2.08 3.70 -3.24
N PHE A 51 1.88 3.99 -1.95
CA PHE A 51 1.75 5.37 -1.46
C PHE A 51 3.08 6.13 -1.41
N LEU A 52 4.22 5.44 -1.28
CA LEU A 52 5.51 6.10 -1.08
C LEU A 52 5.87 7.08 -2.21
N PRO A 53 5.79 6.73 -3.51
CA PRO A 53 6.11 7.67 -4.58
C PRO A 53 5.18 8.89 -4.59
N ALA A 54 3.90 8.72 -4.22
CA ALA A 54 2.95 9.81 -4.13
C ALA A 54 3.26 10.75 -2.96
N LEU A 55 3.58 10.22 -1.78
CA LEU A 55 4.02 10.99 -0.61
C LEU A 55 5.33 11.75 -0.87
N LEU A 56 6.25 11.16 -1.63
CA LEU A 56 7.49 11.82 -2.04
C LEU A 56 7.30 12.87 -3.13
N SER A 57 6.22 12.77 -3.91
CA SER A 57 5.89 13.73 -4.97
C SER A 57 5.24 15.00 -4.43
N ASP A 58 4.61 14.95 -3.24
CA ASP A 58 4.06 16.12 -2.57
C ASP A 58 5.14 17.18 -2.31
N ARG A 59 4.89 18.41 -2.79
CA ARG A 59 5.78 19.57 -2.62
C ARG A 59 5.81 20.08 -1.19
N ARG A 60 4.69 19.98 -0.46
CA ARG A 60 4.55 20.40 0.94
C ARG A 60 4.75 19.23 1.91
N ARG A 61 5.41 18.15 1.49
CA ARG A 61 5.72 17.01 2.36
C ARG A 61 6.62 17.42 3.53
N LEU A 62 6.54 16.70 4.65
CA LEU A 62 7.55 16.79 5.71
C LEU A 62 8.94 16.30 5.21
N PRO A 63 10.04 16.47 5.99
CA PRO A 63 11.36 15.97 5.59
C PRO A 63 11.31 14.49 5.20
N VAL A 64 12.12 14.09 4.22
CA VAL A 64 12.14 12.70 3.70
C VAL A 64 12.24 11.66 4.83
N PRO A 65 13.06 11.84 5.89
CA PRO A 65 13.07 10.90 7.01
C PRO A 65 11.73 10.76 7.72
N ALA A 66 10.98 11.85 7.88
CA ALA A 66 9.65 11.83 8.50
C ALA A 66 8.60 11.16 7.59
N VAL A 67 8.70 11.40 6.27
CA VAL A 67 7.86 10.70 5.28
C VAL A 67 8.12 9.20 5.33
N LEU A 68 9.40 8.79 5.31
CA LEU A 68 9.78 7.38 5.37
C LEU A 68 9.37 6.73 6.69
N PHE A 69 9.48 7.44 7.82
CA PHE A 69 9.02 6.94 9.11
C PHE A 69 7.50 6.74 9.13
N ALA A 70 6.74 7.71 8.64
CA ALA A 70 5.27 7.60 8.56
C ALA A 70 4.84 6.49 7.58
N TRP A 71 5.53 6.35 6.45
CA TRP A 71 5.25 5.29 5.48
C TRP A 71 5.62 3.90 6.01
N LEU A 72 6.78 3.74 6.66
CA LEU A 72 7.21 2.48 7.26
C LEU A 72 6.28 2.07 8.40
N GLY A 73 5.87 3.03 9.25
CA GLY A 73 4.83 2.80 10.25
C GLY A 73 3.48 2.48 9.61
N GLY A 74 3.20 3.04 8.44
CA GLY A 74 2.02 2.74 7.64
C GLY A 74 1.96 1.29 7.15
N LEU A 75 3.09 0.69 6.78
CA LEU A 75 3.12 -0.71 6.32
C LEU A 75 2.59 -1.71 7.36
N GLY A 76 2.62 -1.37 8.66
CA GLY A 76 2.03 -2.20 9.72
C GLY A 76 0.78 -1.63 10.40
N LEU A 77 0.64 -0.29 10.47
CA LEU A 77 -0.43 0.40 11.21
C LEU A 77 -0.78 1.74 10.55
N THR A 78 -1.37 1.71 9.36
CA THR A 78 -1.68 2.95 8.62
C THR A 78 -2.54 3.94 9.38
N ASN A 79 -3.54 3.46 10.12
CA ASN A 79 -4.39 4.29 10.97
C ASN A 79 -3.59 5.11 12.00
N ALA A 80 -2.47 4.58 12.49
CA ALA A 80 -1.67 5.20 13.54
C ALA A 80 -0.58 6.15 13.03
N PHE A 81 -0.15 6.03 11.77
CA PHE A 81 1.00 6.77 11.25
C PHE A 81 0.68 7.71 10.09
N LEU A 82 -0.10 7.26 9.10
CA LEU A 82 -0.39 8.07 7.91
C LEU A 82 -1.37 9.20 8.21
N MET A 83 -2.42 8.97 8.99
CA MET A 83 -3.38 10.03 9.34
C MET A 83 -2.74 11.15 10.17
N PRO A 84 -2.00 10.86 11.27
CA PRO A 84 -1.30 11.90 12.01
C PRO A 84 -0.26 12.64 11.17
N TYR A 85 0.44 11.93 10.28
CA TYR A 85 1.35 12.56 9.32
C TYR A 85 0.63 13.58 8.43
N LEU A 86 -0.49 13.20 7.82
CA LEU A 86 -1.26 14.06 6.93
C LEU A 86 -1.83 15.28 7.67
N ALA A 87 -2.24 15.11 8.93
CA ALA A 87 -2.76 16.18 9.80
C ALA A 87 -1.66 17.14 10.26
N LEU A 88 -0.50 16.62 10.70
CA LEU A 88 0.63 17.43 11.14
C LEU A 88 1.17 18.30 10.00
N ARG A 89 1.30 17.71 8.81
CA ARG A 89 1.69 18.43 7.58
C ARG A 89 0.72 19.57 7.28
N GLU A 90 -0.58 19.36 7.42
CA GLU A 90 -1.59 20.39 7.20
C GLU A 90 -1.52 21.52 8.25
N ALA A 91 -1.32 21.14 9.52
CA ALA A 91 -1.15 22.11 10.60
C ALA A 91 0.06 23.02 10.37
N LEU A 92 1.20 22.46 9.93
CA LEU A 92 2.40 23.24 9.63
C LEU A 92 2.21 24.16 8.41
N ALA A 93 1.57 23.67 7.35
CA ALA A 93 1.24 24.50 6.19
C ALA A 93 0.33 25.69 6.56
N SER A 94 -0.66 25.48 7.42
CA SER A 94 -1.58 26.54 7.87
C SER A 94 -0.92 27.63 8.73
N ARG A 95 0.24 27.32 9.34
CA ARG A 95 0.97 28.26 10.21
C ARG A 95 1.96 29.15 9.44
N GLY A 96 2.13 28.94 8.15
CA GLY A 96 3.16 29.64 7.38
C GLY A 96 4.58 29.31 7.85
N GLU A 97 4.75 28.26 8.66
CA GLU A 97 6.05 27.69 9.06
C GLU A 97 6.69 26.87 7.92
N GLU A 98 6.25 27.12 6.69
CA GLU A 98 6.97 26.71 5.49
C GLU A 98 8.26 27.52 5.42
N ASP A 99 9.30 27.05 6.16
CA ASP A 99 10.65 27.63 6.17
C ASP A 99 11.00 28.17 4.78
N GLU A 100 11.39 29.44 4.66
CA GLU A 100 11.79 30.12 3.41
C GLU A 100 12.91 29.41 2.62
N SER A 101 13.47 28.32 3.16
CA SER A 101 14.29 27.34 2.44
C SER A 101 13.52 26.42 1.47
N ASN A 102 12.18 26.54 1.38
CA ASN A 102 11.27 25.62 0.69
C ASN A 102 11.38 25.58 -0.85
N GLU A 103 12.08 26.52 -1.50
CA GLU A 103 12.32 26.46 -2.96
C GLU A 103 13.12 25.20 -3.39
N ALA A 104 13.80 24.53 -2.46
CA ALA A 104 14.66 23.38 -2.75
C ALA A 104 13.97 22.01 -2.68
N ARG A 105 12.72 21.89 -2.21
CA ARG A 105 12.01 20.60 -2.26
C ARG A 105 11.58 20.31 -3.69
N LYS A 106 12.39 19.52 -4.41
CA LYS A 106 11.98 18.78 -5.62
C LYS A 106 10.83 17.83 -5.25
N GLY A 107 9.62 18.38 -5.13
CA GLY A 107 8.37 17.65 -5.25
C GLY A 107 7.98 17.63 -6.72
N GLY A 108 7.80 16.43 -7.23
CA GLY A 108 7.52 16.16 -8.62
C GLY A 108 7.50 14.66 -8.85
N LYS A 109 6.58 14.23 -9.71
CA LYS A 109 6.40 12.84 -10.08
C LYS A 109 7.71 12.29 -10.67
N ASN A 110 8.33 11.33 -9.99
CA ASN A 110 9.49 10.62 -10.51
C ASN A 110 8.99 9.42 -11.33
N PRO A 111 9.10 9.44 -12.68
CA PRO A 111 8.50 8.40 -13.52
C PRO A 111 9.15 7.03 -13.31
N LEU A 112 10.45 6.98 -12.99
CA LEU A 112 11.13 5.71 -12.70
C LEU A 112 10.61 5.10 -11.39
N LEU A 113 10.45 5.94 -10.36
CA LEU A 113 9.92 5.49 -9.08
C LEU A 113 8.46 5.05 -9.20
N GLY A 114 7.66 5.83 -9.95
CA GLY A 114 6.27 5.49 -10.28
C GLY A 114 6.18 4.15 -11.01
N PHE A 115 7.01 3.93 -12.03
CA PHE A 115 7.05 2.67 -12.76
C PHE A 115 7.45 1.49 -11.87
N LEU A 116 8.54 1.58 -11.10
CA LEU A 116 9.02 0.48 -10.25
C LEU A 116 7.98 0.09 -9.18
N PHE A 117 7.42 1.09 -8.49
CA PHE A 117 6.44 0.82 -7.44
C PHE A 117 5.09 0.37 -8.02
N GLY A 118 4.65 1.00 -9.11
CA GLY A 118 3.40 0.66 -9.78
C GLY A 118 3.43 -0.76 -10.36
N THR A 119 4.53 -1.15 -11.03
CA THR A 119 4.68 -2.51 -11.57
C THR A 119 4.77 -3.56 -10.47
N THR A 120 5.54 -3.31 -9.41
CA THR A 120 5.66 -4.23 -8.27
C THR A 120 4.31 -4.41 -7.57
N ALA A 121 3.62 -3.31 -7.24
CA ALA A 121 2.30 -3.37 -6.60
C ALA A 121 1.26 -4.06 -7.50
N SER A 122 1.32 -3.81 -8.82
CA SER A 122 0.43 -4.49 -9.78
C SER A 122 0.69 -5.98 -9.84
N ALA A 123 1.95 -6.43 -9.86
CA ALA A 123 2.31 -7.84 -9.92
C ALA A 123 1.84 -8.59 -8.66
N VAL A 124 2.11 -8.03 -7.48
CA VAL A 124 1.69 -8.61 -6.19
C VAL A 124 0.17 -8.70 -6.11
N ALA A 125 -0.54 -7.61 -6.44
CA ALA A 125 -1.99 -7.61 -6.38
C ALA A 125 -2.62 -8.52 -7.45
N ALA A 126 -2.06 -8.60 -8.65
CA ALA A 126 -2.54 -9.53 -9.68
C ALA A 126 -2.42 -10.98 -9.22
N TYR A 127 -1.27 -11.37 -8.65
CA TYR A 127 -1.08 -12.71 -8.09
C TYR A 127 -2.03 -12.99 -6.93
N ALA A 128 -2.21 -12.02 -6.02
CA ALA A 128 -3.15 -12.13 -4.91
C ALA A 128 -4.61 -12.27 -5.37
N VAL A 129 -5.03 -11.51 -6.38
CA VAL A 129 -6.39 -11.59 -6.94
C VAL A 129 -6.61 -12.94 -7.62
N VAL A 130 -5.67 -13.39 -8.46
CA VAL A 130 -5.79 -14.68 -9.16
C VAL A 130 -5.82 -15.85 -8.17
N SER A 131 -4.98 -15.82 -7.14
CA SER A 131 -4.99 -16.84 -6.08
C SER A 131 -6.30 -16.83 -5.29
N SER A 132 -6.80 -15.65 -4.92
CA SER A 132 -8.07 -15.50 -4.18
C SER A 132 -9.29 -15.96 -4.97
N LEU A 133 -9.33 -15.67 -6.28
CA LEU A 133 -10.42 -16.10 -7.17
C LEU A 133 -10.42 -17.62 -7.39
N SER A 134 -9.25 -18.24 -7.27
CA SER A 134 -9.08 -19.69 -7.39
C SER A 134 -9.22 -20.41 -6.04
N ALA A 135 -9.44 -19.68 -4.95
CA ALA A 135 -9.54 -20.23 -3.60
C ALA A 135 -10.91 -20.87 -3.34
N PRO A 136 -10.97 -22.00 -2.61
CA PRO A 136 -12.22 -22.60 -2.16
C PRO A 136 -13.06 -21.64 -1.29
N SER A 137 -14.39 -21.77 -1.33
CA SER A 137 -15.32 -20.93 -0.56
C SER A 137 -15.12 -21.02 0.95
N GLU A 138 -14.57 -22.14 1.43
CA GLU A 138 -14.27 -22.39 2.84
C GLU A 138 -13.24 -21.38 3.35
N GLN A 139 -12.23 -21.04 2.54
CA GLN A 139 -11.20 -20.07 2.92
C GLN A 139 -11.75 -18.65 3.06
N TRP A 140 -12.75 -18.29 2.26
CA TRP A 140 -13.45 -17.00 2.39
C TRP A 140 -14.29 -16.94 3.67
N THR A 141 -14.86 -18.08 4.08
CA THR A 141 -15.64 -18.19 5.31
C THR A 141 -14.72 -18.11 6.52
N GLU A 142 -13.60 -18.84 6.50
CA GLU A 142 -12.55 -18.76 7.52
C GLU A 142 -12.02 -17.32 7.68
N PHE A 143 -11.70 -16.65 6.56
CA PHE A 143 -11.28 -15.25 6.62
C PHE A 143 -12.37 -14.35 7.23
N SER A 144 -13.64 -14.59 6.90
CA SER A 144 -14.76 -13.84 7.46
C SER A 144 -14.92 -14.04 8.97
N GLU A 145 -14.64 -15.25 9.47
CA GLU A 145 -14.63 -15.56 10.90
C GLU A 145 -13.44 -14.91 11.59
N LEU A 146 -12.24 -14.98 11.00
CA LEU A 146 -11.03 -14.32 11.49
C LEU A 146 -11.23 -12.80 11.60
N ALA A 147 -11.80 -12.17 10.56
CA ALA A 147 -12.07 -10.73 10.56
C ALA A 147 -13.04 -10.28 11.66
N ARG A 148 -13.90 -11.17 12.19
CA ARG A 148 -14.83 -10.86 13.29
C ARG A 148 -14.29 -11.23 14.66
N SER A 149 -13.49 -12.28 14.75
CA SER A 149 -13.01 -12.85 16.01
C SER A 149 -11.65 -12.30 16.45
N ASP A 150 -10.79 -11.94 15.49
CA ASP A 150 -9.45 -11.42 15.75
C ASP A 150 -9.37 -9.93 15.40
N ARG A 151 -8.94 -9.15 16.40
CA ARG A 151 -8.82 -7.68 16.29
C ARG A 151 -7.82 -7.26 15.21
N THR A 152 -6.81 -8.08 14.95
CA THR A 152 -5.75 -7.81 13.98
C THR A 152 -6.30 -7.86 12.56
N TYR A 153 -7.06 -8.91 12.23
CA TYR A 153 -7.71 -9.03 10.92
C TYR A 153 -8.82 -8.00 10.74
N MET A 154 -9.55 -7.67 11.80
CA MET A 154 -10.50 -6.56 11.76
C MET A 154 -9.78 -5.23 11.45
N ALA A 155 -8.65 -4.96 12.08
CA ALA A 155 -7.86 -3.75 11.82
C ALA A 155 -7.38 -3.70 10.37
N PHE A 156 -6.92 -4.82 9.79
CA PHE A 156 -6.56 -4.87 8.36
C PHE A 156 -7.72 -4.52 7.43
N CYS A 157 -8.93 -5.02 7.72
CA CYS A 157 -10.12 -4.66 6.95
C CYS A 157 -10.44 -3.16 7.04
N VAL A 158 -10.29 -2.57 8.22
CA VAL A 158 -10.48 -1.13 8.42
C VAL A 158 -9.41 -0.33 7.67
N ASP A 159 -8.16 -0.78 7.67
CA ASP A 159 -7.06 -0.17 6.94
C ASP A 159 -7.36 -0.11 5.43
N LEU A 160 -7.89 -1.20 4.83
CA LEU A 160 -8.31 -1.20 3.42
C LEU A 160 -9.39 -0.16 3.11
N VAL A 161 -10.39 -0.03 4.00
CA VAL A 161 -11.41 1.02 3.87
C VAL A 161 -10.76 2.39 3.98
N LEU A 162 -9.85 2.59 4.93
CA LEU A 162 -9.14 3.86 5.07
C LEU A 162 -8.31 4.18 3.82
N PHE A 163 -7.65 3.20 3.18
CA PHE A 163 -6.89 3.42 1.94
C PHE A 163 -7.77 3.94 0.83
N SER A 164 -8.99 3.41 0.70
CA SER A 164 -9.93 3.89 -0.32
C SER A 164 -10.25 5.38 -0.17
N VAL A 165 -10.28 5.89 1.07
CA VAL A 165 -10.58 7.30 1.38
C VAL A 165 -9.33 8.18 1.34
N VAL A 166 -8.20 7.68 1.84
CA VAL A 166 -6.94 8.43 1.95
C VAL A 166 -6.21 8.50 0.61
N GLN A 167 -6.30 7.48 -0.24
CA GLN A 167 -5.67 7.44 -1.57
C GLN A 167 -5.96 8.71 -2.39
N PRO A 168 -7.21 9.10 -2.67
CA PRO A 168 -7.47 10.28 -3.51
C PRO A 168 -6.90 11.56 -2.91
N LEU A 169 -6.86 11.67 -1.57
CA LEU A 169 -6.22 12.80 -0.88
C LEU A 169 -4.71 12.83 -1.13
N ILE A 170 -4.04 11.68 -1.06
CA ILE A 170 -2.61 11.56 -1.34
C ILE A 170 -2.31 11.93 -2.81
N ILE A 171 -3.10 11.42 -3.77
CA ILE A 171 -2.90 11.69 -5.20
C ILE A 171 -3.11 13.18 -5.52
N ARG A 172 -4.19 13.80 -5.02
CA ARG A 172 -4.45 15.24 -5.20
C ARG A 172 -3.26 16.09 -4.72
N ARG A 173 -2.68 15.73 -3.57
CA ARG A 173 -1.51 16.40 -3.01
C ARG A 173 -0.26 16.20 -3.87
N ALA A 174 -0.06 15.00 -4.40
CA ALA A 174 1.06 14.70 -5.30
C ALA A 174 0.98 15.51 -6.61
N GLU A 175 -0.23 15.72 -7.14
CA GLU A 175 -0.49 16.54 -8.35
C GLU A 175 -0.56 18.06 -8.06
N CYS A 176 -0.41 18.48 -6.80
CA CYS A 176 -0.54 19.88 -6.38
C CYS A 176 -1.88 20.53 -6.78
N LEU A 177 -2.95 19.73 -6.85
CA LEU A 177 -4.30 20.22 -7.17
C LEU A 177 -4.87 21.03 -6.00
N GLU A 178 -5.52 22.15 -6.29
CA GLU A 178 -6.30 22.87 -5.28
C GLU A 178 -7.59 22.10 -4.94
N GLU A 179 -8.22 22.42 -3.81
CA GLU A 179 -9.45 21.73 -3.36
C GLU A 179 -10.61 21.86 -4.36
N LYS A 180 -10.55 22.90 -5.22
CA LYS A 180 -11.53 23.19 -6.29
C LYS A 180 -11.26 22.44 -7.59
N ASP A 181 -10.07 21.88 -7.76
CA ASP A 181 -9.71 21.17 -8.98
C ASP A 181 -10.18 19.71 -8.90
N ASP A 182 -10.83 19.26 -9.97
CA ASP A 182 -11.32 17.89 -10.04
C ASP A 182 -10.18 16.92 -10.33
N LEU A 183 -10.08 15.89 -9.48
CA LEU A 183 -9.22 14.75 -9.74
C LEU A 183 -9.88 13.87 -10.82
N PRO A 184 -9.14 13.42 -11.85
CA PRO A 184 -9.67 12.48 -12.84
C PRO A 184 -10.41 11.31 -12.18
N GLY A 185 -11.60 10.97 -12.68
CA GLY A 185 -12.47 9.96 -12.07
C GLY A 185 -11.78 8.61 -11.81
N LEU A 186 -10.85 8.22 -12.69
CA LEU A 186 -10.06 6.99 -12.56
C LEU A 186 -9.21 6.97 -11.26
N TYR A 187 -8.65 8.10 -10.85
CA TYR A 187 -7.79 8.18 -9.67
C TYR A 187 -8.57 8.04 -8.34
N ASN A 188 -9.89 8.23 -8.37
CA ASN A 188 -10.76 7.97 -7.23
C ASN A 188 -11.13 6.50 -7.07
N VAL A 189 -10.82 5.65 -8.05
CA VAL A 189 -11.09 4.21 -7.95
C VAL A 189 -10.09 3.59 -6.96
N PRO A 190 -10.55 2.93 -5.89
CA PRO A 190 -9.65 2.38 -4.88
C PRO A 190 -8.64 1.40 -5.50
N PHE A 191 -7.38 1.55 -5.13
CA PHE A 191 -6.20 0.83 -5.62
C PHE A 191 -5.88 1.06 -7.11
N ILE A 192 -6.85 0.85 -8.01
CA ILE A 192 -6.70 1.04 -9.46
C ILE A 192 -6.26 2.47 -9.78
N GLY A 193 -6.87 3.46 -9.11
CA GLY A 193 -6.52 4.87 -9.30
C GLY A 193 -5.09 5.20 -8.89
N MET A 194 -4.57 4.57 -7.83
CA MET A 194 -3.17 4.71 -7.42
C MET A 194 -2.22 4.08 -8.43
N LEU A 195 -2.55 2.89 -8.95
CA LEU A 195 -1.76 2.24 -9.98
C LEU A 195 -1.74 3.04 -11.29
N ALA A 196 -2.90 3.52 -11.74
CA ALA A 196 -3.03 4.38 -12.92
C ALA A 196 -2.17 5.64 -12.76
N TRP A 197 -2.26 6.29 -11.60
CA TRP A 197 -1.44 7.45 -11.29
C TRP A 197 0.07 7.13 -11.35
N LEU A 198 0.51 6.03 -10.72
CA LEU A 198 1.92 5.62 -10.70
C LEU A 198 2.47 5.28 -12.10
N LEU A 199 1.67 4.60 -12.91
CA LEU A 199 2.03 4.16 -14.26
C LEU A 199 1.83 5.26 -15.31
N GLY A 200 1.19 6.37 -14.96
CA GLY A 200 0.93 7.49 -15.86
C GLY A 200 -0.14 7.20 -16.90
N VAL A 201 -1.16 6.42 -16.52
CA VAL A 201 -2.32 6.04 -17.34
C VAL A 201 -3.52 6.92 -17.04
#